data_AF-A0A800JGN3-F1
#
_entry.id   AF-A0A800JGN3-F1
#
_cell.length_a   1.000
_cell.length_b   1.000
_cell.length_c   1.000
_cell.angle_alpha   90.00
_cell.angle_beta   90.00
_cell.angle_gamma   90.00
#
_symmetry.space_group_name_H-M   'P 1'
#
loop_
_entity.id
_entity.type
_entity.pdbx_description
1 polymer ?
#
loop_
_entity_poly.entity_id
_entity_poly.type
_entity_poly.pdbx_seq_one_letter_code
_entity_poly.pdbx_strand_id
1 'polypeptide(L)'
;MGGTRMSNFDRRYWDSSENTLHSNEFDESILDSIYRTTSELKMIGKIILSTSGTASSPKLSVISKHAMLCSASSVNSHLNICSSDKWLCCLPTTHVSGLSIHARASLSNSNIVELTHKWSPNDFIKHINDHQITLCSLVPSQLYDLMSLDHEPNAELRALIIGGDKLNEETRNKALNLGWPVILTYGMTETCSQVATEISPGEGMQALDLWDIKFSSEDELLVRGDALFDGYIEQTGKNWHFTEPFSDDGWFLTGDIAELNNNNITITGRKDEQVKILGVKINLKQLRLSVSSLYGQSITLMSIPDSRKGSKIVMVADKSSDHTSAFNEYNSSVKSIERADELIVIDKIPRTSLGKLALKELYDTLEKRIDA
;
A
#
# COMPACT_ATOMS: atom_id res chain seq x y z
N MET A 1 -28.11 -3.55 17.68
CA MET A 1 -27.72 -4.89 17.17
C MET A 1 -27.22 -4.70 15.75
N GLY A 2 -25.92 -4.50 15.57
CA GLY A 2 -25.31 -4.25 14.26
C GLY A 2 -23.82 -4.59 14.28
N GLY A 3 -23.46 -5.68 14.97
CA GLY A 3 -22.13 -6.25 14.82
C GLY A 3 -21.95 -6.70 13.38
N THR A 4 -20.84 -6.28 12.78
CA THR A 4 -20.33 -6.65 11.46
C THR A 4 -20.64 -8.12 11.18
N ARG A 5 -21.71 -8.40 10.42
CA ARG A 5 -21.88 -9.72 9.82
C ARG A 5 -20.65 -9.90 8.96
N MET A 6 -19.82 -10.92 9.22
CA MET A 6 -18.89 -11.43 8.21
C MET A 6 -19.70 -11.57 6.93
N SER A 7 -19.49 -10.67 5.98
CA SER A 7 -20.18 -10.71 4.71
C SER A 7 -19.66 -11.96 4.02
N ASN A 8 -20.54 -12.94 3.82
CA ASN A 8 -20.25 -13.98 2.84
C ASN A 8 -20.10 -13.24 1.50
N PHE A 9 -18.85 -13.10 1.03
CA PHE A 9 -18.52 -12.52 -0.27
C PHE A 9 -18.87 -13.47 -1.42
N ASP A 10 -20.05 -14.08 -1.32
CA ASP A 10 -20.59 -14.99 -2.33
C ASP A 10 -21.09 -14.20 -3.55
N ARG A 11 -21.55 -14.92 -4.57
CA ARG A 11 -22.06 -14.29 -5.80
C ARG A 11 -23.18 -13.27 -5.55
N ARG A 12 -24.04 -13.49 -4.55
CA ARG A 12 -25.13 -12.56 -4.22
C ARG A 12 -24.59 -11.26 -3.64
N TYR A 13 -23.49 -11.30 -2.90
CA TYR A 13 -22.82 -10.08 -2.44
C TYR A 13 -22.39 -9.23 -3.64
N TRP A 14 -21.73 -9.84 -4.64
CA TRP A 14 -21.21 -9.12 -5.81
C TRP A 14 -22.31 -8.60 -6.74
N ASP A 15 -23.42 -9.33 -6.87
CA ASP A 15 -24.58 -8.93 -7.68
C ASP A 15 -25.54 -7.97 -6.95
N SER A 16 -25.34 -7.76 -5.63
CA SER A 16 -26.26 -6.99 -4.79
C SER A 16 -26.12 -5.48 -4.99
N SER A 17 -27.26 -4.79 -4.96
CA SER A 17 -27.38 -3.33 -4.95
C SER A 17 -27.06 -2.70 -3.59
N GLU A 18 -26.83 -3.50 -2.54
CA GLU A 18 -26.53 -3.00 -1.20
C GLU A 18 -25.13 -2.39 -1.14
N ASN A 19 -25.03 -1.23 -0.50
CA ASN A 19 -23.76 -0.61 -0.14
C ASN A 19 -23.20 -1.30 1.10
N THR A 20 -21.89 -1.50 1.14
CA THR A 20 -21.18 -2.09 2.28
C THR A 20 -20.00 -1.24 2.69
N LEU A 21 -19.86 -0.99 3.98
CA LEU A 21 -18.73 -0.28 4.58
C LEU A 21 -17.86 -1.29 5.33
N HIS A 22 -16.59 -1.37 4.96
CA HIS A 22 -15.62 -2.24 5.64
C HIS A 22 -14.56 -1.36 6.30
N SER A 23 -14.67 -1.19 7.62
CA SER A 23 -13.72 -0.44 8.43
C SER A 23 -13.73 -0.95 9.87
N ASN A 24 -12.58 -0.86 10.53
CA ASN A 24 -12.43 -1.18 11.97
C ASN A 24 -12.34 0.09 12.84
N GLU A 25 -12.52 1.28 12.25
CA GLU A 25 -12.06 2.54 12.84
C GLU A 25 -13.19 3.47 13.31
N PHE A 26 -14.45 3.17 12.97
CA PHE A 26 -15.57 4.08 13.20
C PHE A 26 -16.55 3.59 14.26
N ASP A 27 -17.00 4.53 15.09
CA ASP A 27 -18.14 4.33 15.99
C ASP A 27 -19.48 4.36 15.24
N GLU A 28 -20.56 3.91 15.90
CA GLU A 28 -21.90 3.85 15.32
C GLU A 28 -22.39 5.21 14.77
N SER A 29 -22.02 6.34 15.39
CA SER A 29 -22.49 7.66 14.97
C SER A 29 -21.87 8.13 13.65
N ILE A 30 -20.60 7.79 13.43
CA ILE A 30 -19.90 8.04 12.18
C ILE A 30 -20.44 7.12 11.08
N LEU A 31 -20.65 5.84 11.39
CA LEU A 31 -21.24 4.87 10.45
C LEU A 31 -22.61 5.36 9.95
N ASP A 32 -23.49 5.79 10.85
CA ASP A 32 -24.80 6.34 10.49
C ASP A 32 -24.71 7.58 9.58
N SER A 33 -23.72 8.44 9.83
CA SER A 33 -23.49 9.63 9.01
C SER A 33 -23.01 9.27 7.60
N ILE A 34 -22.14 8.26 7.48
CA ILE A 34 -21.68 7.74 6.18
C ILE A 34 -22.85 7.10 5.44
N TYR A 35 -23.65 6.25 6.10
CA TYR A 35 -24.82 5.63 5.48
C TYR A 35 -25.85 6.65 5.00
N ARG A 36 -26.13 7.69 5.80
CA ARG A 36 -26.99 8.80 5.37
C ARG A 36 -26.43 9.49 4.13
N THR A 37 -25.14 9.81 4.11
CA THR A 37 -24.47 10.45 2.97
C THR A 37 -24.59 9.61 1.70
N THR A 38 -24.33 8.29 1.79
CA THR A 38 -24.44 7.38 0.64
C THR A 38 -25.88 7.28 0.12
N SER A 39 -26.86 7.36 1.02
CA SER A 39 -28.29 7.34 0.67
C SER A 39 -28.73 8.63 -0.01
N GLU A 40 -28.28 9.79 0.49
CA GLU A 40 -28.53 11.11 -0.09
C GLU A 40 -27.95 11.22 -1.51
N LEU A 41 -26.76 10.65 -1.72
CA LEU A 41 -26.09 10.56 -3.02
C LEU A 41 -26.67 9.46 -3.92
N LYS A 42 -27.69 8.72 -3.46
CA LYS A 42 -28.33 7.61 -4.19
C LYS A 42 -27.31 6.57 -4.69
N MET A 43 -26.27 6.31 -3.92
CA MET A 43 -25.26 5.31 -4.23
C MET A 43 -25.85 3.91 -4.15
N ILE A 44 -25.49 3.05 -5.10
CA ILE A 44 -25.99 1.68 -5.21
C ILE A 44 -24.80 0.74 -5.48
N GLY A 45 -24.77 -0.40 -4.81
CA GLY A 45 -23.77 -1.45 -5.02
C GLY A 45 -22.34 -1.00 -4.76
N LYS A 46 -22.14 -0.11 -3.77
CA LYS A 46 -20.82 0.44 -3.44
C LYS A 46 -20.14 -0.29 -2.28
N ILE A 47 -18.85 -0.42 -2.37
CA ILE A 47 -17.93 -0.88 -1.33
C ILE A 47 -17.19 0.37 -0.85
N ILE A 48 -17.27 0.65 0.45
CA ILE A 48 -16.66 1.83 1.06
C ILE A 48 -15.53 1.33 1.96
N LEU A 49 -14.31 1.80 1.71
CA LEU A 49 -13.10 1.39 2.43
C LEU A 49 -12.38 2.59 3.02
N SER A 50 -11.85 2.46 4.24
CA SER A 50 -10.87 3.41 4.77
C SER A 50 -9.61 3.40 3.91
N THR A 51 -9.16 4.58 3.50
CA THR A 51 -7.82 4.73 2.91
C THR A 51 -6.78 4.78 4.01
N SER A 52 -5.63 4.13 3.82
CA SER A 52 -4.53 4.11 4.78
C SER A 52 -3.74 5.43 4.86
N GLY A 53 -4.34 6.54 4.40
CA GLY A 53 -3.69 7.83 4.26
C GLY A 53 -3.42 8.51 5.60
N THR A 54 -2.33 9.29 5.66
CA THR A 54 -1.88 10.04 6.84
C THR A 54 -2.67 11.33 7.10
N ALA A 55 -3.86 11.48 6.52
CA ALA A 55 -4.68 12.68 6.65
C ALA A 55 -5.25 12.79 8.07
N SER A 56 -5.38 14.03 8.58
CA SER A 56 -5.95 14.30 9.91
C SER A 56 -7.47 14.14 9.97
N SER A 57 -8.12 13.90 8.84
CA SER A 57 -9.55 13.62 8.73
C SER A 57 -9.78 12.31 7.97
N PRO A 58 -10.83 11.54 8.33
CA PRO A 58 -11.16 10.30 7.65
C PRO A 58 -11.43 10.53 6.16
N LYS A 59 -10.83 9.68 5.33
CA LYS A 59 -11.01 9.66 3.87
C LYS A 59 -11.35 8.24 3.42
N LEU A 60 -12.53 8.10 2.83
CA LEU A 60 -13.10 6.82 2.43
C LEU A 60 -13.16 6.71 0.92
N SER A 61 -12.60 5.64 0.34
CA SER A 61 -12.79 5.34 -1.08
C SER A 61 -14.14 4.70 -1.31
N VAL A 62 -14.87 5.19 -2.30
CA VAL A 62 -16.12 4.61 -2.78
C VAL A 62 -15.82 3.82 -4.04
N ILE A 63 -16.02 2.51 -4.00
CA ILE A 63 -15.70 1.60 -5.09
C ILE A 63 -16.99 0.91 -5.54
N SER A 64 -17.25 0.80 -6.84
CA SER A 64 -18.34 -0.05 -7.30
C SER A 64 -17.96 -1.53 -7.23
N LYS A 65 -18.92 -2.41 -6.90
CA LYS A 65 -18.70 -3.87 -7.01
C LYS A 65 -18.26 -4.27 -8.41
N HIS A 66 -18.78 -3.59 -9.44
CA HIS A 66 -18.36 -3.78 -10.83
C HIS A 66 -16.86 -3.49 -11.03
N ALA A 67 -16.36 -2.35 -10.56
CA ALA A 67 -14.93 -1.99 -10.65
C ALA A 67 -14.04 -3.04 -9.97
N MET A 68 -14.45 -3.54 -8.79
CA MET A 68 -13.74 -4.61 -8.10
C MET A 68 -13.70 -5.91 -8.93
N LEU A 69 -14.81 -6.29 -9.57
CA LEU A 69 -14.88 -7.44 -10.46
C LEU A 69 -14.06 -7.24 -11.75
N CYS A 70 -13.99 -6.01 -12.30
CA CYS A 70 -13.14 -5.69 -13.45
C CYS A 70 -11.66 -5.90 -13.11
N SER A 71 -11.21 -5.40 -11.95
CA SER A 71 -9.84 -5.66 -11.46
C SER A 71 -9.59 -7.15 -11.28
N ALA A 72 -10.50 -7.86 -10.61
CA ALA A 72 -10.41 -9.29 -10.38
C ALA A 72 -10.31 -10.10 -11.69
N SER A 73 -11.10 -9.77 -12.70
CA SER A 73 -11.08 -10.40 -14.02
C SER A 73 -9.72 -10.25 -14.71
N SER A 74 -9.14 -9.04 -14.66
CA SER A 74 -7.84 -8.77 -15.27
C SER A 74 -6.71 -9.48 -14.53
N VAL A 75 -6.71 -9.48 -13.20
CA VAL A 75 -5.72 -10.25 -12.40
C VAL A 75 -5.85 -11.75 -12.65
N ASN A 76 -7.08 -12.28 -12.70
CA ASN A 76 -7.32 -13.68 -13.01
C ASN A 76 -6.78 -14.06 -14.39
N SER A 77 -6.99 -13.21 -15.39
CA SER A 77 -6.46 -13.43 -16.74
C SER A 77 -4.93 -13.38 -16.76
N HIS A 78 -4.34 -12.37 -16.11
CA HIS A 78 -2.88 -12.17 -16.07
C HIS A 78 -2.14 -13.32 -15.38
N LEU A 79 -2.70 -13.85 -14.29
CA LEU A 79 -2.10 -14.95 -13.51
C LEU A 79 -2.67 -16.33 -13.85
N ASN A 80 -3.48 -16.45 -14.91
CA ASN A 80 -4.16 -17.68 -15.31
C ASN A 80 -4.89 -18.38 -14.15
N ILE A 81 -5.63 -17.60 -13.34
CA ILE A 81 -6.34 -18.11 -12.17
C ILE A 81 -7.63 -18.80 -12.61
N CYS A 82 -7.84 -20.02 -12.11
CA CYS A 82 -9.01 -20.82 -12.45
C CYS A 82 -9.56 -21.60 -11.25
N SER A 83 -10.58 -22.43 -11.46
CA SER A 83 -11.28 -23.14 -10.39
C SER A 83 -10.44 -24.19 -9.65
N SER A 84 -9.29 -24.60 -10.19
CA SER A 84 -8.36 -25.50 -9.49
C SER A 84 -7.48 -24.77 -8.48
N ASP A 85 -7.39 -23.44 -8.56
CA ASP A 85 -6.62 -22.66 -7.61
C ASP A 85 -7.26 -22.64 -6.22
N LYS A 86 -6.40 -22.45 -5.22
CA LYS A 86 -6.79 -22.28 -3.82
C LYS A 86 -6.05 -21.08 -3.26
N TRP A 87 -6.81 -20.07 -2.88
CA TRP A 87 -6.30 -18.90 -2.20
C TRP A 87 -6.17 -19.15 -0.71
N LEU A 88 -5.08 -18.68 -0.12
CA LEU A 88 -5.02 -18.40 1.31
C LEU A 88 -5.25 -16.90 1.52
N CYS A 89 -6.34 -16.54 2.18
CA CYS A 89 -6.63 -15.16 2.56
C CYS A 89 -6.14 -14.91 3.99
N CYS A 90 -4.99 -14.23 4.10
CA CYS A 90 -4.39 -13.84 5.38
C CYS A 90 -4.31 -12.31 5.56
N LEU A 91 -5.03 -11.57 4.70
CA LEU A 91 -5.12 -10.11 4.74
C LEU A 91 -6.54 -9.69 5.13
N PRO A 92 -6.71 -8.65 5.94
CA PRO A 92 -8.05 -8.23 6.36
C PRO A 92 -8.91 -7.79 5.16
N THR A 93 -10.17 -8.22 5.15
CA THR A 93 -11.16 -7.81 4.14
C THR A 93 -11.67 -6.38 4.34
N THR A 94 -11.23 -5.70 5.41
CA THR A 94 -11.38 -4.25 5.59
C THR A 94 -10.45 -3.43 4.71
N HIS A 95 -9.54 -4.08 3.98
CA HIS A 95 -8.69 -3.48 2.97
C HIS A 95 -8.91 -4.14 1.61
N VAL A 96 -8.61 -3.39 0.55
CA VAL A 96 -8.72 -3.90 -0.83
C VAL A 96 -7.86 -5.16 -1.05
N SER A 97 -6.78 -5.32 -0.29
CA SER A 97 -5.85 -6.44 -0.42
C SER A 97 -6.45 -7.79 -0.01
N GLY A 98 -7.23 -7.85 1.07
CA GLY A 98 -7.99 -9.06 1.43
C GLY A 98 -9.26 -9.19 0.60
N LEU A 99 -9.99 -8.08 0.40
CA LEU A 99 -11.28 -8.10 -0.32
C LEU A 99 -11.14 -8.53 -1.79
N SER A 100 -10.06 -8.15 -2.46
CA SER A 100 -9.81 -8.51 -3.86
C SER A 100 -9.61 -10.02 -4.06
N ILE A 101 -9.13 -10.76 -3.05
CA ILE A 101 -9.03 -12.23 -3.09
C ILE A 101 -10.42 -12.85 -3.26
N HIS A 102 -11.41 -12.32 -2.55
CA HIS A 102 -12.80 -12.77 -2.70
C HIS A 102 -13.40 -12.45 -4.06
N ALA A 103 -13.10 -11.27 -4.61
CA ALA A 103 -13.56 -10.91 -5.95
C ALA A 103 -12.96 -11.84 -7.02
N ARG A 104 -11.64 -12.11 -6.93
CA ARG A 104 -10.92 -13.04 -7.80
C ARG A 104 -11.51 -14.43 -7.73
N ALA A 105 -11.69 -14.97 -6.52
CA ALA A 105 -12.22 -16.30 -6.31
C ALA A 105 -13.67 -16.46 -6.75
N SER A 106 -14.49 -15.42 -6.56
CA SER A 106 -15.88 -15.40 -7.05
C SER A 106 -15.95 -15.56 -8.57
N LEU A 107 -15.06 -14.90 -9.32
CA LEU A 107 -15.03 -14.98 -10.78
C LEU A 107 -14.37 -16.26 -11.31
N SER A 108 -13.28 -16.73 -10.68
CA SER A 108 -12.57 -17.94 -11.10
C SER A 108 -13.22 -19.24 -10.61
N ASN A 109 -14.16 -19.14 -9.66
CA ASN A 109 -14.68 -20.27 -8.87
C ASN A 109 -13.58 -21.03 -8.11
N SER A 110 -12.47 -20.35 -7.74
CA SER A 110 -11.41 -20.94 -6.91
C SER A 110 -11.82 -20.99 -5.43
N ASN A 111 -11.23 -21.89 -4.66
CA ASN A 111 -11.48 -21.98 -3.22
C ASN A 111 -10.71 -20.91 -2.44
N ILE A 112 -11.23 -20.49 -1.29
CA ILE A 112 -10.54 -19.64 -0.31
C ILE A 112 -10.44 -20.38 1.02
N VAL A 113 -9.24 -20.42 1.56
CA VAL A 113 -8.95 -20.77 2.95
C VAL A 113 -8.68 -19.50 3.72
N GLU A 114 -9.44 -19.25 4.78
CA GLU A 114 -9.30 -18.06 5.62
C GLU A 114 -8.29 -18.29 6.75
N LEU A 115 -7.36 -17.36 6.91
CA LEU A 115 -6.49 -17.29 8.09
C LEU A 115 -6.93 -16.09 8.95
N THR A 116 -7.93 -16.32 9.80
CA THR A 116 -8.62 -15.27 10.58
C THR A 116 -7.92 -14.89 11.89
N HIS A 117 -6.87 -15.62 12.27
CA HIS A 117 -6.11 -15.37 13.49
C HIS A 117 -4.99 -14.33 13.27
N LYS A 118 -4.37 -13.87 14.36
CA LYS A 118 -3.21 -12.98 14.29
C LYS A 118 -2.12 -13.61 13.41
N TRP A 119 -1.52 -12.81 12.53
CA TRP A 119 -0.43 -13.24 11.65
C TRP A 119 0.67 -14.00 12.41
N SER A 120 1.08 -15.12 11.84
CA SER A 120 2.12 -16.01 12.34
C SER A 120 2.73 -16.74 11.13
N PRO A 121 4.04 -16.61 10.87
CA PRO A 121 4.67 -17.25 9.72
C PRO A 121 4.64 -18.79 9.82
N ASN A 122 4.63 -19.34 11.04
CA ASN A 122 4.48 -20.78 11.26
C ASN A 122 3.07 -21.27 10.90
N ASP A 123 2.03 -20.56 11.33
CA ASP A 123 0.65 -20.91 11.01
C ASP A 123 0.38 -20.76 9.52
N PHE A 124 0.96 -19.74 8.90
CA PHE A 124 0.93 -19.55 7.44
C PHE A 124 1.48 -20.76 6.69
N ILE A 125 2.71 -21.19 7.01
CA ILE A 125 3.34 -22.38 6.41
C ILE A 125 2.48 -23.62 6.62
N LYS A 126 1.95 -23.81 7.83
CA LYS A 126 1.08 -24.93 8.16
C LYS A 126 -0.16 -24.95 7.25
N HIS A 127 -0.84 -23.82 7.07
CA HIS A 127 -2.03 -23.75 6.22
C HIS A 127 -1.71 -23.96 4.74
N ILE A 128 -0.58 -23.42 4.25
CA ILE A 128 -0.13 -23.70 2.89
C ILE A 128 0.01 -25.20 2.65
N ASN A 129 0.66 -25.90 3.59
CA ASN A 129 0.88 -27.33 3.49
C ASN A 129 -0.40 -28.16 3.65
N ASP A 130 -1.21 -27.89 4.68
CA ASP A 130 -2.40 -28.68 4.99
C ASP A 130 -3.47 -28.58 3.88
N HIS A 131 -3.60 -27.40 3.27
CA HIS A 131 -4.65 -27.12 2.30
C HIS A 131 -4.18 -27.17 0.83
N GLN A 132 -2.87 -27.35 0.60
CA GLN A 132 -2.25 -27.35 -0.73
C GLN A 132 -2.59 -26.05 -1.47
N ILE A 133 -2.25 -24.93 -0.83
CA ILE A 133 -2.53 -23.57 -1.32
C ILE A 133 -1.72 -23.28 -2.57
N THR A 134 -2.35 -22.69 -3.59
CA THR A 134 -1.68 -22.33 -4.85
C THR A 134 -1.37 -20.85 -4.97
N LEU A 135 -2.15 -19.99 -4.31
CA LEU A 135 -2.06 -18.54 -4.42
C LEU A 135 -2.17 -17.87 -3.05
N CYS A 136 -1.34 -16.85 -2.81
CA CYS A 136 -1.49 -16.00 -1.64
C CYS A 136 -0.98 -14.58 -1.91
N SER A 137 -1.52 -13.61 -1.18
CA SER A 137 -1.02 -12.23 -1.14
C SER A 137 -0.50 -11.90 0.25
N LEU A 138 0.69 -11.29 0.32
CA LEU A 138 1.31 -10.80 1.55
C LEU A 138 1.79 -9.36 1.38
N VAL A 139 2.02 -8.69 2.51
CA VAL A 139 2.78 -7.43 2.56
C VAL A 139 4.26 -7.69 2.83
N PRO A 140 5.19 -6.76 2.51
CA PRO A 140 6.63 -6.96 2.69
C PRO A 140 7.05 -7.41 4.10
N SER A 141 6.41 -6.89 5.16
CA SER A 141 6.73 -7.29 6.54
C SER A 141 6.38 -8.75 6.83
N GLN A 142 5.30 -9.28 6.25
CA GLN A 142 4.93 -10.68 6.40
C GLN A 142 5.91 -11.60 5.67
N LEU A 143 6.40 -11.18 4.49
CA LEU A 143 7.46 -11.91 3.80
C LEU A 143 8.76 -11.90 4.61
N TYR A 144 9.12 -10.77 5.23
CA TYR A 144 10.29 -10.68 6.10
C TYR A 144 10.21 -11.67 7.29
N ASP A 145 9.07 -11.73 7.96
CA ASP A 145 8.85 -12.68 9.06
C ASP A 145 9.00 -14.13 8.57
N LEU A 146 8.47 -14.43 7.38
CA LEU A 146 8.57 -15.76 6.76
C LEU A 146 10.01 -16.13 6.42
N MET A 147 10.79 -15.17 5.92
CA MET A 147 12.21 -15.35 5.63
C MET A 147 13.06 -15.58 6.89
N SER A 148 12.55 -15.31 8.08
CA SER A 148 13.24 -15.60 9.34
C SER A 148 13.18 -17.08 9.74
N LEU A 149 12.34 -17.89 9.08
CA LEU A 149 12.17 -19.31 9.38
C LEU A 149 13.05 -20.25 8.52
N ASP A 150 13.73 -19.71 7.49
CA ASP A 150 14.55 -20.49 6.55
C ASP A 150 13.84 -21.75 6.00
N HIS A 151 12.56 -21.59 5.66
CA HIS A 151 11.70 -22.66 5.15
C HIS A 151 11.50 -22.55 3.63
N GLU A 152 11.47 -23.68 2.93
CA GLU A 152 11.14 -23.77 1.50
C GLU A 152 9.60 -23.79 1.31
N PRO A 153 9.07 -23.26 0.20
CA PRO A 153 7.63 -23.29 -0.06
C PRO A 153 7.12 -24.71 -0.35
N ASN A 154 5.81 -24.89 -0.21
CA ASN A 154 5.13 -26.05 -0.80
C ASN A 154 5.19 -25.99 -2.33
N ALA A 155 5.41 -27.12 -3.00
CA ALA A 155 5.51 -27.20 -4.46
C ALA A 155 4.21 -26.79 -5.19
N GLU A 156 3.05 -26.88 -4.54
CA GLU A 156 1.77 -26.45 -5.11
C GLU A 156 1.60 -24.93 -5.12
N LEU A 157 2.35 -24.20 -4.28
CA LEU A 157 2.33 -22.74 -4.26
C LEU A 157 2.99 -22.24 -5.54
N ARG A 158 2.18 -21.64 -6.44
CA ARG A 158 2.66 -21.16 -7.73
C ARG A 158 2.87 -19.65 -7.79
N ALA A 159 2.26 -18.88 -6.88
CA ALA A 159 2.51 -17.45 -6.76
C ALA A 159 2.32 -16.95 -5.33
N LEU A 160 3.31 -16.22 -4.84
CA LEU A 160 3.27 -15.43 -3.62
C LEU A 160 3.33 -13.95 -4.01
N ILE A 161 2.17 -13.30 -4.05
CA ILE A 161 2.00 -11.93 -4.54
C ILE A 161 2.35 -10.94 -3.42
N ILE A 162 3.36 -10.11 -3.64
CA ILE A 162 3.82 -9.12 -2.67
C ILE A 162 3.47 -7.71 -3.16
N GLY A 163 2.67 -7.00 -2.36
CA GLY A 163 2.27 -5.63 -2.67
C GLY A 163 2.01 -4.79 -1.41
N GLY A 164 1.49 -3.58 -1.62
CA GLY A 164 1.14 -2.65 -0.55
C GLY A 164 2.27 -1.78 0.00
N ASP A 165 3.54 -2.11 -0.29
CA ASP A 165 4.68 -1.20 -0.16
C ASP A 165 5.88 -1.74 -0.97
N LYS A 166 6.98 -0.98 -1.01
CA LYS A 166 8.24 -1.39 -1.61
C LYS A 166 8.82 -2.60 -0.85
N LEU A 167 9.11 -3.68 -1.58
CA LEU A 167 9.83 -4.82 -1.04
C LEU A 167 11.35 -4.55 -1.03
N ASN A 168 12.01 -4.87 0.08
CA ASN A 168 13.47 -4.82 0.20
C ASN A 168 14.10 -5.93 -0.67
N GLU A 169 15.13 -5.58 -1.45
CA GLU A 169 15.84 -6.50 -2.35
C GLU A 169 16.47 -7.69 -1.62
N GLU A 170 17.02 -7.51 -0.42
CA GLU A 170 17.59 -8.59 0.40
C GLU A 170 16.53 -9.63 0.76
N THR A 171 15.37 -9.17 1.24
CA THR A 171 14.24 -10.06 1.57
C THR A 171 13.73 -10.80 0.33
N ARG A 172 13.63 -10.09 -0.80
CA ARG A 172 13.23 -10.68 -2.07
C ARG A 172 14.22 -11.75 -2.52
N ASN A 173 15.51 -11.42 -2.56
CA ASN A 173 16.56 -12.32 -3.01
C ASN A 173 16.64 -13.56 -2.11
N LYS A 174 16.49 -13.40 -0.80
CA LYS A 174 16.41 -14.52 0.13
C LYS A 174 15.22 -15.43 -0.17
N ALA A 175 14.04 -14.88 -0.43
CA ALA A 175 12.85 -15.65 -0.79
C ALA A 175 13.04 -16.44 -2.09
N LEU A 176 13.57 -15.78 -3.12
CA LEU A 176 13.85 -16.43 -4.41
C LEU A 176 14.90 -17.54 -4.27
N ASN A 177 15.95 -17.34 -3.48
CA ASN A 177 16.97 -18.35 -3.22
C ASN A 177 16.43 -19.57 -2.47
N LEU A 178 15.42 -19.38 -1.60
CA LEU A 178 14.69 -20.45 -0.92
C LEU A 178 13.59 -21.08 -1.81
N GLY A 179 13.45 -20.63 -3.06
CA GLY A 179 12.50 -21.17 -4.03
C GLY A 179 11.08 -20.61 -3.94
N TRP A 180 10.82 -19.60 -3.12
CA TRP A 180 9.49 -18.99 -3.02
C TRP A 180 9.11 -18.30 -4.35
N PRO A 181 7.90 -18.53 -4.89
CA PRO A 181 7.45 -17.96 -6.16
C PRO A 181 6.99 -16.50 -5.96
N VAL A 182 7.89 -15.65 -5.48
CA VAL A 182 7.59 -14.25 -5.15
C VAL A 182 7.42 -13.43 -6.42
N ILE A 183 6.23 -12.86 -6.60
CA ILE A 183 5.92 -11.90 -7.66
C ILE A 183 5.51 -10.57 -7.06
N LEU A 184 6.00 -9.47 -7.63
CA LEU A 184 5.66 -8.12 -7.19
C LEU A 184 4.36 -7.63 -7.82
N THR A 185 3.61 -6.83 -7.07
CA THR A 185 2.49 -6.07 -7.61
C THR A 185 2.45 -4.64 -7.07
N TYR A 186 1.95 -3.75 -7.91
CA TYR A 186 1.63 -2.38 -7.58
C TYR A 186 0.14 -2.11 -7.80
N GLY A 187 -0.46 -1.39 -6.86
CA GLY A 187 -1.82 -0.88 -6.94
C GLY A 187 -2.24 -0.28 -5.60
N MET A 188 -3.50 0.13 -5.52
CA MET A 188 -4.04 0.87 -4.38
C MET A 188 -5.55 0.63 -4.26
N THR A 189 -6.15 1.22 -3.23
CA THR A 189 -7.61 1.12 -3.01
C THR A 189 -8.38 1.72 -4.17
N GLU A 190 -7.91 2.85 -4.68
CA GLU A 190 -8.48 3.62 -5.79
C GLU A 190 -8.47 2.85 -7.13
N THR A 191 -7.64 1.82 -7.24
CA THR A 191 -7.49 0.98 -8.43
C THR A 191 -8.00 -0.45 -8.20
N CYS A 192 -8.81 -0.66 -7.16
CA CYS A 192 -9.38 -1.95 -6.81
C CYS A 192 -8.36 -3.09 -6.66
N SER A 193 -7.13 -2.77 -6.23
CA SER A 193 -6.02 -3.66 -5.84
C SER A 193 -4.79 -3.59 -6.73
N GLN A 194 -4.89 -3.80 -8.05
CA GLN A 194 -3.71 -4.02 -8.91
C GLN A 194 -3.77 -3.17 -10.19
N VAL A 195 -2.70 -2.42 -10.42
CA VAL A 195 -2.38 -1.73 -11.68
C VAL A 195 -1.35 -2.52 -12.47
N ALA A 196 -0.32 -3.03 -11.79
CA ALA A 196 0.76 -3.76 -12.43
C ALA A 196 1.22 -4.96 -11.59
N THR A 197 1.67 -6.02 -12.27
CA THR A 197 2.04 -7.29 -11.64
C THR A 197 3.13 -7.99 -12.45
N GLU A 198 4.07 -8.66 -11.76
CA GLU A 198 5.01 -9.58 -12.40
C GLU A 198 4.29 -10.86 -12.84
N ILE A 199 4.55 -11.33 -14.07
CA ILE A 199 4.04 -12.64 -14.53
C ILE A 199 4.80 -13.78 -13.84
N SER A 200 6.13 -13.65 -13.80
CA SER A 200 7.02 -14.59 -13.13
C SER A 200 8.04 -13.85 -12.25
N PRO A 201 8.60 -14.52 -11.22
CA PRO A 201 9.59 -13.91 -10.35
C PRO A 201 10.78 -13.33 -11.13
N GLY A 202 11.03 -12.02 -10.98
CA GLY A 202 12.18 -11.36 -11.61
C GLY A 202 11.92 -10.72 -12.97
N GLU A 203 10.73 -10.88 -13.56
CA GLU A 203 10.47 -10.39 -14.92
C GLU A 203 10.08 -8.90 -15.00
N GLY A 204 9.82 -8.26 -13.85
CA GLY A 204 9.37 -6.87 -13.77
C GLY A 204 7.86 -6.72 -13.92
N MET A 205 7.28 -5.71 -13.26
CA MET A 205 5.83 -5.54 -13.20
C MET A 205 5.29 -4.97 -14.51
N GLN A 206 4.34 -5.64 -15.13
CA GLN A 206 3.67 -5.16 -16.32
C GLN A 206 2.30 -4.57 -15.96
N ALA A 207 1.90 -3.50 -16.65
CA ALA A 207 0.54 -2.99 -16.54
C ALA A 207 -0.47 -4.08 -16.91
N LEU A 208 -1.54 -4.21 -16.13
CA LEU A 208 -2.64 -5.10 -16.49
C LEU A 208 -3.45 -4.49 -17.65
N ASP A 209 -3.97 -5.33 -18.54
CA ASP A 209 -4.64 -4.92 -19.79
C ASP A 209 -5.85 -4.00 -19.59
N LEU A 210 -6.39 -3.92 -18.37
CA LEU A 210 -7.53 -3.05 -18.05
C LEU A 210 -7.14 -1.57 -17.91
N TRP A 211 -5.84 -1.27 -17.82
CA TRP A 211 -5.32 0.06 -17.51
C TRP A 211 -4.71 0.74 -18.72
N ASP A 212 -5.28 1.90 -19.06
CA ASP A 212 -4.52 2.94 -19.75
C ASP A 212 -3.57 3.58 -18.73
N ILE A 213 -2.29 3.71 -19.08
CA ILE A 213 -1.29 4.40 -18.27
C ILE A 213 -0.65 5.55 -19.04
N LYS A 214 -0.34 6.65 -18.36
CA LYS A 214 0.53 7.70 -18.87
C LYS A 214 1.34 8.31 -17.74
N PHE A 215 2.35 9.09 -18.10
CA PHE A 215 3.18 9.82 -17.15
C PHE A 215 2.97 11.32 -17.33
N SER A 216 2.88 12.06 -16.21
CA SER A 216 2.92 13.52 -16.27
C SER A 216 4.33 14.02 -16.61
N SER A 217 4.48 15.33 -16.81
CA SER A 217 5.80 15.96 -16.96
C SER A 217 6.69 15.84 -15.71
N GLU A 218 6.12 15.38 -14.59
CA GLU A 218 6.81 15.19 -13.33
C GLU A 218 7.02 13.71 -12.98
N ASP A 219 6.85 12.81 -13.96
CA ASP A 219 6.99 11.35 -13.83
C ASP A 219 5.94 10.71 -12.92
N GLU A 220 4.85 11.44 -12.61
CA GLU A 220 3.71 10.90 -11.89
C GLU A 220 2.95 9.92 -12.79
N LEU A 221 2.70 8.72 -12.27
CA LEU A 221 1.88 7.72 -12.92
C LEU A 221 0.42 8.13 -12.86
N LEU A 222 -0.20 8.26 -14.03
CA LEU A 222 -1.63 8.49 -14.18
C LEU A 222 -2.25 7.22 -14.77
N VAL A 223 -3.39 6.83 -14.22
CA VAL A 223 -4.11 5.62 -14.65
C VAL A 223 -5.56 5.94 -15.00
N ARG A 224 -6.10 5.20 -15.97
CA ARG A 224 -7.52 5.21 -16.33
C ARG A 224 -7.95 3.80 -16.70
N GLY A 225 -9.13 3.39 -16.23
CA GLY A 225 -9.65 2.06 -16.50
C GLY A 225 -10.92 1.78 -15.73
N ASP A 226 -11.63 0.71 -16.11
CA ASP A 226 -12.96 0.36 -15.56
C ASP A 226 -12.92 -0.07 -14.09
N ALA A 227 -11.73 -0.34 -13.55
CA ALA A 227 -11.54 -0.64 -12.13
C ALA A 227 -11.17 0.58 -11.28
N LEU A 228 -11.25 1.80 -11.80
CA LEU A 228 -11.19 2.98 -10.94
C LEU A 228 -12.36 2.99 -9.96
N PHE A 229 -12.06 3.36 -8.73
CA PHE A 229 -13.06 3.77 -7.76
C PHE A 229 -13.91 4.94 -8.29
N ASP A 230 -15.04 5.23 -7.65
CA ASP A 230 -15.92 6.33 -8.04
C ASP A 230 -15.43 7.68 -7.50
N GLY A 231 -14.73 7.68 -6.37
CA GLY A 231 -14.26 8.90 -5.70
C GLY A 231 -14.14 8.71 -4.19
N TYR A 232 -14.05 9.82 -3.46
CA TYR A 232 -13.90 9.81 -2.01
C TYR A 232 -15.12 10.36 -1.28
N ILE A 233 -15.42 9.78 -0.11
CA ILE A 233 -16.22 10.41 0.92
C ILE A 233 -15.26 11.02 1.95
N GLU A 234 -15.30 12.34 2.08
CA GLU A 234 -14.38 13.13 2.90
C GLU A 234 -15.13 13.91 3.97
N GLN A 235 -14.51 14.08 5.14
CA GLN A 235 -15.10 14.82 6.24
C GLN A 235 -14.51 16.24 6.34
N THR A 236 -15.37 17.26 6.26
CA THR A 236 -15.04 18.66 6.54
C THR A 236 -15.88 19.15 7.71
N GLY A 237 -15.22 19.34 8.87
CA GLY A 237 -15.92 19.61 10.12
C GLY A 237 -16.79 18.43 10.54
N LYS A 238 -18.11 18.64 10.66
CA LYS A 238 -19.09 17.56 10.98
C LYS A 238 -19.76 16.97 9.74
N ASN A 239 -19.50 17.51 8.56
CA ASN A 239 -20.21 17.15 7.35
C ASN A 239 -19.35 16.24 6.47
N TRP A 240 -20.00 15.28 5.84
CA TRP A 240 -19.40 14.39 4.85
C TRP A 240 -19.81 14.86 3.45
N HIS A 241 -18.90 14.77 2.49
CA HIS A 241 -19.13 15.15 1.11
C HIS A 241 -18.40 14.19 0.18
N PHE A 242 -18.86 14.12 -1.06
CA PHE A 242 -18.27 13.28 -2.10
C PHE A 242 -17.41 14.11 -3.04
N THR A 243 -16.22 13.60 -3.38
CA THR A 243 -15.28 14.25 -4.29
C THR A 243 -14.81 13.27 -5.35
N GLU A 244 -14.78 13.72 -6.60
CA GLU A 244 -14.26 12.97 -7.74
C GLU A 244 -12.84 13.47 -8.05
N PRO A 245 -11.79 12.66 -7.82
CA PRO A 245 -10.40 13.07 -7.90
C PRO A 245 -9.81 12.79 -9.28
N PHE A 246 -10.58 13.03 -10.34
CA PHE A 246 -10.18 12.79 -11.72
C PHE A 246 -9.91 14.11 -12.43
N SER A 247 -8.98 14.09 -13.39
CA SER A 247 -8.83 15.19 -14.33
C SER A 247 -10.04 15.26 -15.27
N ASP A 248 -10.17 16.39 -15.98
CA ASP A 248 -11.25 16.60 -16.96
C ASP A 248 -11.29 15.52 -18.07
N ASP A 249 -10.15 14.89 -18.37
CA ASP A 249 -10.01 13.79 -19.34
C ASP A 249 -10.09 12.39 -18.70
N GLY A 250 -10.54 12.30 -17.44
CA GLY A 250 -10.87 11.07 -16.73
C GLY A 250 -9.67 10.29 -16.19
N TRP A 251 -8.52 10.93 -16.01
CA TRP A 251 -7.34 10.28 -15.43
C TRP A 251 -7.31 10.44 -13.92
N PHE A 252 -6.97 9.34 -13.25
CA PHE A 252 -6.64 9.38 -11.84
C PHE A 252 -5.14 9.63 -11.66
N LEU A 253 -4.82 10.66 -10.87
CA LEU A 253 -3.47 11.00 -10.47
C LEU A 253 -3.11 10.18 -9.24
N THR A 254 -2.23 9.19 -9.39
CA THR A 254 -1.91 8.25 -8.31
C THR A 254 -1.13 8.90 -7.17
N GLY A 255 -0.46 10.04 -7.43
CA GLY A 255 0.55 10.59 -6.54
C GLY A 255 1.83 9.76 -6.45
N ASP A 256 1.95 8.66 -7.21
CA ASP A 256 3.14 7.82 -7.27
C ASP A 256 4.00 8.21 -8.48
N ILE A 257 5.30 8.20 -8.26
CA ILE A 257 6.31 8.47 -9.28
C ILE A 257 6.84 7.15 -9.77
N ALA A 258 6.86 6.96 -11.08
CA ALA A 258 7.26 5.70 -11.66
C ALA A 258 8.01 5.88 -12.98
N GLU A 259 8.73 4.84 -13.35
CA GLU A 259 9.46 4.73 -14.61
C GLU A 259 8.93 3.54 -15.41
N LEU A 260 8.90 3.67 -16.74
CA LEU A 260 8.54 2.59 -17.66
C LEU A 260 9.77 2.18 -18.47
N ASN A 261 10.27 0.98 -18.24
CA ASN A 261 11.43 0.42 -18.93
C ASN A 261 11.07 -0.93 -19.55
N ASN A 262 11.14 -1.07 -20.88
CA ASN A 262 10.77 -2.31 -21.58
C ASN A 262 9.39 -2.88 -21.16
N ASN A 263 8.38 -2.01 -21.07
CA ASN A 263 7.02 -2.30 -20.57
C ASN A 263 6.91 -2.65 -19.08
N ASN A 264 8.02 -2.61 -18.33
CA ASN A 264 8.01 -2.82 -16.89
C ASN A 264 7.87 -1.49 -16.14
N ILE A 265 6.87 -1.41 -15.27
CA ILE A 265 6.65 -0.29 -14.36
C ILE A 265 7.48 -0.49 -13.11
N THR A 266 8.28 0.52 -12.75
CA THR A 266 8.98 0.58 -11.47
C THR A 266 8.50 1.81 -10.72
N ILE A 267 7.87 1.61 -9.56
CA ILE A 267 7.51 2.71 -8.67
C ILE A 267 8.77 3.18 -7.96
N THR A 268 9.19 4.41 -8.24
CA THR A 268 10.40 4.99 -7.67
C THR A 268 10.09 5.75 -6.40
N GLY A 269 8.90 6.35 -6.25
CA GLY A 269 8.52 7.03 -5.02
C GLY A 269 7.12 7.65 -5.05
N ARG A 270 6.92 8.65 -4.20
CA ARG A 270 5.69 9.42 -4.08
C ARG A 270 5.94 10.89 -4.40
N LYS A 271 5.00 11.54 -5.09
CA LYS A 271 5.06 12.97 -5.41
C LYS A 271 5.06 13.84 -4.16
N ASP A 272 4.26 13.49 -3.17
CA ASP A 272 4.18 14.18 -1.87
C ASP A 272 5.39 13.90 -0.95
N GLU A 273 6.25 12.93 -1.31
CA GLU A 273 7.51 12.66 -0.61
C GLU A 273 8.76 13.04 -1.42
N GLN A 274 8.58 13.64 -2.59
CA GLN A 274 9.67 14.29 -3.30
C GLN A 274 9.95 15.67 -2.71
N VAL A 275 11.21 15.93 -2.45
CA VAL A 275 11.67 17.21 -1.92
C VAL A 275 12.59 17.85 -2.94
N LYS A 276 12.39 19.15 -3.20
CA LYS A 276 13.17 19.88 -4.20
C LYS A 276 14.29 20.65 -3.50
N ILE A 277 15.52 20.26 -3.76
CA ILE A 277 16.73 20.85 -3.16
C ILE A 277 17.58 21.41 -4.29
N LEU A 278 17.82 22.73 -4.29
CA LEU A 278 18.58 23.42 -5.34
C LEU A 278 18.07 23.13 -6.76
N GLY A 279 16.76 22.96 -6.90
CA GLY A 279 16.13 22.65 -8.19
C GLY A 279 16.13 21.17 -8.58
N VAL A 280 16.87 20.32 -7.86
CA VAL A 280 16.93 18.87 -8.09
C VAL A 280 15.89 18.17 -7.22
N LYS A 281 15.16 17.23 -7.81
CA LYS A 281 14.20 16.39 -7.10
C LYS A 281 14.93 15.28 -6.36
N ILE A 282 14.65 15.14 -5.08
CA ILE A 282 15.19 14.09 -4.23
C ILE A 282 14.05 13.27 -3.67
N ASN A 283 14.18 11.95 -3.78
CA ASN A 283 13.23 11.01 -3.22
C ASN A 283 13.55 10.72 -1.75
N LEU A 284 12.91 11.46 -0.84
CA LEU A 284 13.22 11.34 0.58
C LEU A 284 12.79 9.99 1.16
N LYS A 285 11.74 9.35 0.62
CA LYS A 285 11.34 8.00 1.03
C LYS A 285 12.43 6.98 0.71
N GLN A 286 13.03 7.04 -0.48
CA GLN A 286 14.12 6.13 -0.83
C GLN A 286 15.31 6.27 0.12
N LEU A 287 15.72 7.50 0.44
CA LEU A 287 16.81 7.74 1.39
C LEU A 287 16.44 7.26 2.80
N ARG A 288 15.19 7.48 3.24
CA ARG A 288 14.67 6.95 4.52
C ARG A 288 14.70 5.43 4.57
N LEU A 289 14.34 4.73 3.49
CA LEU A 289 14.38 3.27 3.43
C LEU A 289 15.82 2.75 3.56
N SER A 290 16.79 3.38 2.89
CA SER A 290 18.21 3.03 3.01
C SER A 290 18.72 3.19 4.45
N VAL A 291 18.38 4.31 5.10
CA VAL A 291 18.73 4.56 6.51
C VAL A 291 18.05 3.55 7.43
N SER A 292 16.77 3.26 7.20
CA SER A 292 16.01 2.32 8.03
C SER A 292 16.51 0.89 7.89
N SER A 293 17.00 0.49 6.72
CA SER A 293 17.60 -0.84 6.50
C SER A 293 18.91 -1.03 7.29
N LEU A 294 19.71 0.03 7.45
CA LEU A 294 21.01 -0.05 8.13
C LEU A 294 20.89 0.16 9.64
N TYR A 295 20.01 1.07 10.07
CA TYR A 295 19.95 1.53 11.46
C TYR A 295 18.60 1.22 12.14
N GLY A 296 17.71 0.49 11.47
CA GLY A 296 16.41 0.11 12.00
C GLY A 296 15.45 1.30 12.11
N GLN A 297 14.82 1.44 13.28
CA GLN A 297 13.77 2.44 13.52
C GLN A 297 14.22 3.66 14.35
N SER A 298 15.47 3.65 14.82
CA SER A 298 16.07 4.70 15.67
C SER A 298 16.53 5.92 14.89
N ILE A 299 16.64 5.83 13.56
CA ILE A 299 17.02 6.92 12.67
C ILE A 299 16.01 7.03 11.52
N THR A 300 15.70 8.25 11.12
CA THR A 300 14.97 8.59 9.89
C THR A 300 15.54 9.86 9.28
N LEU A 301 15.12 10.19 8.05
CA LEU A 301 15.40 11.46 7.40
C LEU A 301 14.12 12.27 7.26
N MET A 302 14.23 13.59 7.41
CA MET A 302 13.17 14.54 7.18
C MET A 302 13.66 15.63 6.22
N SER A 303 12.74 16.33 5.59
CA SER A 303 13.05 17.53 4.82
C SER A 303 12.42 18.73 5.50
N ILE A 304 13.19 19.77 5.77
CA ILE A 304 12.69 21.01 6.36
C ILE A 304 12.98 22.20 5.43
N PRO A 305 12.20 23.30 5.54
CA PRO A 305 12.43 24.49 4.73
C PRO A 305 13.86 25.03 4.88
N ASP A 306 14.46 25.47 3.78
CA ASP A 306 15.76 26.13 3.75
C ASP A 306 15.69 27.35 2.83
N SER A 307 16.11 28.52 3.32
CA SER A 307 15.97 29.79 2.62
C SER A 307 16.77 29.88 1.31
N ARG A 308 17.82 29.07 1.16
CA ARG A 308 18.70 29.06 -0.02
C ARG A 308 18.41 27.89 -0.94
N LYS A 309 18.24 26.69 -0.38
CA LYS A 309 18.06 25.45 -1.13
C LYS A 309 16.60 25.17 -1.48
N GLY A 310 15.66 25.91 -0.89
CA GLY A 310 14.22 25.61 -0.88
C GLY A 310 13.89 24.61 0.24
N SER A 311 14.60 23.48 0.26
CA SER A 311 14.54 22.51 1.35
C SER A 311 15.93 21.94 1.64
N LYS A 312 16.14 21.46 2.87
CA LYS A 312 17.33 20.70 3.28
C LYS A 312 16.93 19.39 3.94
N ILE A 313 17.77 18.37 3.81
CA ILE A 313 17.57 17.07 4.47
C ILE A 313 18.16 17.15 5.87
N VAL A 314 17.45 16.62 6.86
CA VAL A 314 17.93 16.50 8.23
C VAL A 314 17.79 15.04 8.67
N MET A 315 18.80 14.54 9.36
CA MET A 315 18.74 13.22 9.98
C MET A 315 18.12 13.38 11.37
N VAL A 316 17.07 12.61 11.65
CA VAL A 316 16.42 12.61 12.95
C VAL A 316 16.66 11.27 13.62
N ALA A 317 17.19 11.30 14.83
CA ALA A 317 17.48 10.10 15.59
C ALA A 317 16.83 10.16 16.98
N ASP A 318 16.49 9.02 17.56
CA ASP A 318 16.07 8.94 18.96
C ASP A 318 17.26 9.02 19.94
N LYS A 319 16.98 9.18 21.24
CA LYS A 319 18.00 9.24 22.30
C LYS A 319 18.53 7.87 22.73
N SER A 320 18.25 6.78 22.03
CA SER A 320 18.64 5.44 22.50
C SER A 320 20.16 5.22 22.50
N SER A 321 20.88 5.94 21.65
CA SER A 321 22.33 5.79 21.45
C SER A 321 22.95 7.06 20.84
N ASP A 322 24.29 7.12 20.79
CA ASP A 322 25.01 8.10 19.98
C ASP A 322 24.95 7.69 18.50
N HIS A 323 24.37 8.56 17.67
CA HIS A 323 24.13 8.33 16.24
C HIS A 323 25.10 9.12 15.33
N THR A 324 26.16 9.72 15.91
CA THR A 324 27.12 10.54 15.17
C THR A 324 27.86 9.75 14.08
N SER A 325 28.24 8.50 14.37
CA SER A 325 28.88 7.63 13.38
C SER A 325 27.94 7.31 12.21
N ALA A 326 26.67 7.00 12.49
CA ALA A 326 25.66 6.72 11.47
C ALA A 326 25.41 7.93 10.56
N PHE A 327 25.38 9.14 11.12
CA PHE A 327 25.27 10.38 10.34
C PHE A 327 26.44 10.58 9.38
N ASN A 328 27.67 10.37 9.86
CA ASN A 328 28.87 10.52 9.04
C ASN A 328 28.97 9.45 7.94
N GLU A 329 28.61 8.21 8.26
CA GLU A 329 28.59 7.08 7.32
C GLU A 329 27.53 7.28 6.22
N TYR A 330 26.31 7.68 6.60
CA TYR A 330 25.27 8.06 5.66
C TYR A 330 25.74 9.17 4.71
N ASN A 331 26.26 10.28 5.25
CA ASN A 331 26.69 11.41 4.42
C ASN A 331 27.88 11.09 3.51
N SER A 332 28.67 10.08 3.85
CA SER A 332 29.78 9.59 3.02
C SER A 332 29.32 8.66 1.89
N SER A 333 28.17 7.99 2.05
CA SER A 333 27.65 7.01 1.08
C SER A 333 26.68 7.58 0.04
N VAL A 334 26.14 8.79 0.26
CA VAL A 334 25.19 9.44 -0.66
C VAL A 334 25.79 10.58 -1.47
N LYS A 335 25.11 11.01 -2.54
CA LYS A 335 25.54 12.16 -3.35
C LYS A 335 25.50 13.43 -2.50
N SER A 336 26.35 14.41 -2.83
CA SER A 336 26.43 15.68 -2.09
C SER A 336 25.09 16.39 -1.88
N ILE A 337 24.14 16.23 -2.81
CA ILE A 337 22.82 16.86 -2.75
C ILE A 337 21.82 16.10 -1.85
N GLU A 338 22.08 14.83 -1.56
CA GLU A 338 21.25 13.92 -0.74
C GLU A 338 21.74 13.85 0.72
N ARG A 339 22.85 14.53 1.03
CA ARG A 339 23.41 14.60 2.39
C ARG A 339 22.44 15.27 3.35
N ALA A 340 22.38 14.73 4.56
CA ALA A 340 21.71 15.38 5.67
C ALA A 340 22.60 16.53 6.18
N ASP A 341 22.05 17.73 6.21
CA ASP A 341 22.71 18.94 6.66
C ASP A 341 23.00 18.94 8.17
N GLU A 342 22.15 18.27 8.95
CA GLU A 342 22.27 18.20 10.41
C GLU A 342 21.69 16.90 10.99
N LEU A 343 22.18 16.54 12.18
CA LEU A 343 21.65 15.46 13.02
C LEU A 343 20.84 16.07 14.16
N ILE A 344 19.55 15.76 14.21
CA ILE A 344 18.60 16.20 15.23
C ILE A 344 18.24 15.02 16.12
N VAL A 345 18.63 15.07 17.39
CA VAL A 345 18.32 14.00 18.36
C VAL A 345 17.09 14.36 19.17
N ILE A 346 16.01 13.57 19.07
CA ILE A 346 14.74 13.73 19.78
C ILE A 346 14.49 12.60 20.78
N ASP A 347 13.55 12.76 21.70
CA ASP A 347 13.28 11.74 22.73
C ASP A 347 12.80 10.42 22.12
N LYS A 348 11.85 10.50 21.16
CA LYS A 348 11.31 9.35 20.45
C LYS A 348 10.81 9.77 19.08
N ILE A 349 11.09 8.95 18.06
CA ILE A 349 10.51 9.11 16.73
C ILE A 349 9.04 8.64 16.76
N PRO A 350 8.06 9.51 16.45
CA PRO A 350 6.65 9.18 16.54
C PRO A 350 6.24 8.21 15.43
N ARG A 351 5.39 7.25 15.79
CA ARG A 351 4.93 6.17 14.92
C ARG A 351 3.46 5.88 15.19
N THR A 352 2.75 5.51 14.14
CA THR A 352 1.36 5.03 14.19
C THR A 352 1.25 3.70 14.95
N SER A 353 0.02 3.28 15.27
CA SER A 353 -0.27 1.97 15.87
C SER A 353 0.22 0.78 15.03
N LEU A 354 0.35 0.96 13.71
CA LEU A 354 0.91 -0.03 12.77
C LEU A 354 2.44 0.09 12.60
N GLY A 355 3.13 0.88 13.43
CA GLY A 355 4.59 1.04 13.39
C GLY A 355 5.13 1.95 12.27
N LYS A 356 4.26 2.49 11.41
CA LYS A 356 4.65 3.45 10.36
C LYS A 356 5.07 4.78 10.96
N LEU A 357 6.05 5.43 10.35
CA LEU A 357 6.50 6.78 10.74
C LEU A 357 5.32 7.77 10.71
N ALA A 358 5.06 8.44 11.83
CA ALA A 358 4.02 9.47 11.91
C ALA A 358 4.61 10.82 11.46
N LEU A 359 4.70 11.03 10.15
CA LEU A 359 5.37 12.18 9.53
C LEU A 359 4.90 13.52 10.09
N LYS A 360 3.58 13.70 10.28
CA LYS A 360 3.01 14.95 10.80
C LYS A 360 3.47 15.23 12.22
N GLU A 361 3.33 14.27 13.13
CA GLU A 361 3.77 14.42 14.52
C GLU A 361 5.28 14.68 14.59
N LEU A 362 6.06 14.05 13.70
CA LEU A 362 7.48 14.29 13.61
C LEU A 362 7.78 15.72 13.11
N TYR A 363 7.08 16.20 12.09
CA TYR A 363 7.17 17.59 11.62
C TYR A 363 6.83 18.58 12.74
N ASP A 364 5.71 18.40 13.45
CA ASP A 364 5.30 19.26 14.56
C ASP A 364 6.34 19.28 15.70
N THR A 365 7.01 18.15 15.92
CA THR A 365 8.10 18.04 16.92
C THR A 365 9.34 18.82 16.47
N LEU A 366 9.63 18.83 15.17
CA LEU A 366 10.78 19.55 14.61
C LEU A 366 10.51 21.06 14.53
N GLU A 367 9.32 21.50 14.11
CA GLU A 367 8.96 22.93 14.04
C GLU A 367 9.13 23.62 15.39
N LYS A 368 8.61 23.02 16.47
CA LYS A 368 8.75 23.54 17.84
C LYS A 368 10.19 23.76 18.29
N ARG A 369 11.15 23.10 17.63
CA ARG A 369 12.57 23.16 17.96
C ARG A 369 13.36 24.04 16.99
N ILE A 370 12.85 24.26 15.78
CA ILE A 370 13.43 25.17 14.79
C ILE A 370 13.06 26.63 15.14
N ASP A 371 11.88 26.84 15.75
CA ASP A 371 11.40 28.15 16.23
C ASP A 371 11.85 28.51 17.66
N ALA A 372 12.58 27.61 18.35
CA ALA A 372 13.10 27.78 19.71
C ALA A 372 14.63 27.96 19.69
#